data_AF-A0A0G0YAC7-F1
#
_entry.id   AF-A0A0G0YAC7-F1
#
_cell.length_a   1.000
_cell.length_b   1.000
_cell.length_c   1.000
_cell.angle_alpha   90.00
_cell.angle_beta   90.00
_cell.angle_gamma   90.00
#
_symmetry.space_group_name_H-M   'P 1'
#
loop_
_entity.id
_entity.type
_entity.pdbx_description
1 polymer ?
#
loop_
_entity_poly.entity_id
_entity_poly.type
_entity_poly.pdbx_seq_one_letter_code
_entity_poly.pdbx_strand_id
1 'polypeptide(L)'
;MRKILILLLFLFLLLPLNLAQAESLPSRLTGRILLQVQSHGEAWYVNPDSQKRFYLGRPADAFKIMREQSLGIANKDFNSFKTIAPARLSGRILLKVEDLGKAYYVNPLDLKMHYLGRPADAFSIMRNLGLGITDSNLALIIVDEKSSPIIIVDNSEVQKPVEAVAPETGAVATSTPDNIIATSTADNLAGETATTSPAVADTTASSTCVWLAEYFDNKSLFGSPFATSSVKTIDFDWGTGGPEQLTMFDRFSIRYTANCNFLDGNYEFRTVFDDAIRVYFDNENFLQSWADNNREMIFNRERNITAGSHEVKVEYYEATRYAKVKVSWEKIN
;
A
#
# COMPACT_ATOMS: atom_id res chain seq x y z
N MET A 1 74.09 47.82 1.22
CA MET A 1 72.72 47.47 0.79
C MET A 1 72.71 46.07 0.17
N ARG A 2 71.56 45.37 0.21
CA ARG A 2 71.29 44.04 -0.39
C ARG A 2 72.13 42.85 0.12
N LYS A 3 71.51 42.04 1.02
CA LYS A 3 71.52 40.55 1.05
C LYS A 3 70.63 39.99 2.19
N ILE A 4 69.44 40.56 2.36
CA ILE A 4 68.38 40.06 3.27
C ILE A 4 67.09 40.01 2.45
N LEU A 5 66.98 39.04 1.54
CA LEU A 5 65.76 38.79 0.75
C LEU A 5 65.69 37.36 0.15
N ILE A 6 66.23 36.35 0.84
CA ILE A 6 66.06 34.93 0.46
C ILE A 6 65.80 34.08 1.72
N LEU A 7 64.91 34.56 2.60
CA LEU A 7 64.40 33.80 3.75
C LEU A 7 62.90 34.03 4.02
N LEU A 8 62.15 34.38 2.96
CA LEU A 8 60.69 34.58 3.01
C LEU A 8 59.95 33.83 1.90
N LEU A 9 60.65 33.00 1.10
CA LEU A 9 60.06 32.16 0.05
C LEU A 9 60.09 30.65 0.38
N PHE A 10 60.38 30.29 1.63
CA PHE A 10 60.40 28.91 2.11
C PHE A 10 59.63 28.69 3.42
N LEU A 11 58.81 29.68 3.83
CA LEU A 11 57.92 29.62 4.98
C LEU A 11 56.45 29.86 4.58
N PHE A 12 56.06 29.38 3.40
CA PHE A 12 54.67 29.41 2.91
C PHE A 12 54.25 28.13 2.16
N LEU A 13 54.96 27.02 2.38
CA LEU A 13 54.67 25.73 1.74
C LEU A 13 54.70 24.56 2.73
N LEU A 14 54.16 24.80 3.93
CA LEU A 14 53.90 23.78 4.96
C LEU A 14 52.52 23.99 5.61
N LEU A 15 51.57 24.52 4.83
CA LEU A 15 50.14 24.34 5.10
C LEU A 15 49.85 22.84 4.94
N PRO A 16 49.31 22.14 5.96
CA PRO A 16 48.85 20.78 5.77
C PRO A 16 47.75 20.80 4.72
N LEU A 17 47.93 20.04 3.65
CA LEU A 17 46.86 19.75 2.70
C LEU A 17 45.84 18.87 3.42
N ASN A 18 44.93 19.51 4.15
CA ASN A 18 43.72 18.86 4.65
C ASN A 18 42.86 18.50 3.44
N LEU A 19 43.17 17.35 2.84
CA LEU A 19 42.27 16.65 1.92
C LEU A 19 41.03 16.27 2.73
N ALA A 20 40.06 17.19 2.77
CA ALA A 20 38.71 16.90 3.20
C ALA A 20 38.16 15.84 2.23
N GLN A 21 38.25 14.58 2.61
CA GLN A 21 37.59 13.49 1.88
C GLN A 21 36.10 13.81 1.87
N ALA A 22 35.51 13.87 0.67
CA ALA A 22 34.08 14.07 0.54
C ALA A 22 33.36 12.93 1.26
N GLU A 23 32.51 13.25 2.23
CA GLU A 23 31.75 12.23 2.95
C GLU A 23 30.94 11.37 1.98
N SER A 24 30.98 10.05 2.21
CA SER A 24 30.18 9.11 1.44
C SER A 24 28.69 9.43 1.55
N LEU A 25 27.93 9.10 0.50
CA LEU A 25 26.50 9.35 0.47
C LEU A 25 25.75 8.71 1.66
N PRO A 26 26.07 7.46 2.10
CA PRO A 26 25.47 6.88 3.31
C PRO A 26 25.75 7.68 4.59
N SER A 27 26.98 8.17 4.79
CA SER A 27 27.31 9.03 5.94
C SER A 27 26.48 10.32 5.96
N ARG A 28 26.36 10.99 4.80
CA ARG A 28 25.58 12.24 4.65
C ARG A 28 24.06 12.05 4.82
N LEU A 29 23.57 10.84 4.58
CA LEU A 29 22.15 10.49 4.68
C LEU A 29 21.83 9.68 5.95
N THR A 30 22.81 9.49 6.82
CA THR A 30 22.67 8.68 8.02
C THR A 30 21.55 9.20 8.92
N GLY A 31 20.69 8.30 9.40
CA GLY A 31 19.53 8.64 10.22
C GLY A 31 18.40 9.37 9.48
N ARG A 32 18.46 9.54 8.16
CA ARG A 32 17.36 10.11 7.38
C ARG A 32 16.32 9.06 7.02
N ILE A 33 15.08 9.52 6.99
CA ILE A 33 14.03 8.92 6.17
C ILE A 33 14.19 9.45 4.74
N LEU A 34 14.17 8.54 3.76
CA LEU A 34 14.29 8.81 2.33
C LEU A 34 13.01 8.37 1.61
N LEU A 35 12.63 9.08 0.55
CA LEU A 35 11.53 8.74 -0.35
C LEU A 35 12.09 8.51 -1.75
N GLN A 36 11.85 7.34 -2.34
CA GLN A 36 12.33 6.97 -3.66
C GLN A 36 11.45 7.62 -4.74
N VAL A 37 11.91 8.72 -5.34
CA VAL A 37 11.06 9.58 -6.20
C VAL A 37 10.95 9.15 -7.66
N GLN A 38 11.66 8.10 -8.06
CA GLN A 38 11.67 7.57 -9.44
C GLN A 38 10.95 6.23 -9.58
N SER A 39 10.45 5.68 -8.47
CA SER A 39 9.74 4.40 -8.39
C SER A 39 8.35 4.59 -7.75
N HIS A 40 7.88 3.69 -6.90
CA HIS A 40 6.55 3.69 -6.27
C HIS A 40 6.44 4.65 -5.05
N GLY A 41 7.37 5.59 -4.88
CA GLY A 41 7.41 6.46 -3.69
C GLY A 41 7.88 5.74 -2.42
N GLU A 42 8.65 4.66 -2.57
CA GLU A 42 9.10 3.78 -1.49
C GLU A 42 9.80 4.58 -0.38
N ALA A 43 9.38 4.36 0.87
CA ALA A 43 10.04 4.94 2.03
C ALA A 43 11.17 4.03 2.53
N TRP A 44 12.30 4.66 2.91
CA TRP A 44 13.49 3.98 3.43
C TRP A 44 14.02 4.71 4.66
N TYR A 45 14.65 3.99 5.59
CA TYR A 45 15.37 4.54 6.73
C TYR A 45 16.84 4.17 6.66
N VAL A 46 17.75 5.14 6.74
CA VAL A 46 19.20 4.87 6.85
C VAL A 46 19.58 4.78 8.32
N ASN A 47 20.01 3.60 8.78
CA ASN A 47 20.35 3.39 10.19
C ASN A 47 21.67 4.10 10.58
N PRO A 48 21.70 4.89 11.67
CA PRO A 48 22.90 5.63 12.08
C PRO A 48 24.17 4.81 12.38
N ASP A 49 24.04 3.55 12.80
CA ASP A 49 25.19 2.71 13.19
C ASP A 49 25.76 1.91 12.01
N SER A 50 24.87 1.30 11.23
CA SER A 50 25.27 0.42 10.11
C SER A 50 25.38 1.15 8.78
N GLN A 51 24.86 2.38 8.67
CA GLN A 51 24.70 3.15 7.43
C GLN A 51 23.92 2.40 6.32
N LYS A 52 23.27 1.28 6.65
CA LYS A 52 22.42 0.53 5.73
C LYS A 52 21.04 1.18 5.61
N ARG A 53 20.43 1.05 4.44
CA ARG A 53 19.02 1.40 4.23
C ARG A 53 18.11 0.22 4.58
N PHE A 54 16.97 0.53 5.19
CA PHE A 54 15.93 -0.41 5.56
C PHE A 54 14.60 0.03 4.95
N TYR A 55 13.85 -0.88 4.33
CA TYR A 55 12.59 -0.57 3.67
C TYR A 55 11.43 -0.35 4.67
N LEU A 56 10.74 0.78 4.58
CA LEU A 56 9.62 1.14 5.46
C LEU A 56 8.23 0.91 4.82
N GLY A 57 8.16 0.48 3.56
CA GLY A 57 6.94 0.59 2.75
C GLY A 57 5.76 -0.27 3.20
N ARG A 58 5.99 -1.46 3.79
CA ARG A 58 4.90 -2.26 4.42
C ARG A 58 4.89 -2.04 5.93
N PRO A 59 3.72 -1.98 6.61
CA PRO A 59 3.66 -1.86 8.06
C PRO A 59 4.48 -2.91 8.80
N ALA A 60 4.49 -4.17 8.34
CA ALA A 60 5.27 -5.25 8.93
C ALA A 60 6.79 -4.99 8.87
N ASP A 61 7.31 -4.41 7.79
CA ASP A 61 8.73 -4.09 7.67
C ASP A 61 9.10 -2.93 8.60
N ALA A 62 8.27 -1.87 8.63
CA ALA A 62 8.43 -0.75 9.54
C ALA A 62 8.38 -1.20 11.01
N PHE A 63 7.46 -2.09 11.40
CA PHE A 63 7.41 -2.69 12.75
C PHE A 63 8.66 -3.52 13.05
N LYS A 64 9.15 -4.30 12.09
CA LYS A 64 10.38 -5.09 12.24
C LYS A 64 11.59 -4.19 12.49
N ILE A 65 11.73 -3.11 11.73
CA ILE A 65 12.79 -2.09 11.90
C ILE A 65 12.66 -1.41 13.25
N MET A 66 11.46 -0.96 13.62
CA MET A 66 11.21 -0.35 14.93
C MET A 66 11.59 -1.30 16.07
N ARG A 67 11.33 -2.60 15.96
CA ARG A 67 11.71 -3.58 17.00
C ARG A 67 13.20 -3.90 17.03
N GLU A 68 13.84 -4.03 15.87
CA GLU A 68 15.20 -4.59 15.75
C GLU A 68 16.32 -3.54 15.66
N GLN A 69 16.01 -2.31 15.25
CA GLN A 69 17.00 -1.26 14.93
C GLN A 69 16.84 0.01 15.79
N SER A 70 15.89 0.04 16.73
CA SER A 70 15.67 1.17 17.62
C SER A 70 16.48 1.08 18.90
N LEU A 71 16.71 2.23 19.53
CA LEU A 71 17.27 2.32 20.87
C LEU A 71 16.14 2.32 21.92
N GLY A 72 16.18 1.37 22.86
CA GLY A 72 15.31 1.40 24.03
C GLY A 72 15.64 2.57 24.96
N ILE A 73 14.63 3.28 25.47
CA ILE A 73 14.80 4.41 26.39
C ILE A 73 13.78 4.36 27.54
N ALA A 74 14.23 4.71 28.75
CA ALA A 74 13.38 4.85 29.93
C ALA A 74 12.55 6.15 29.86
N ASN A 75 11.37 6.16 30.48
CA ASN A 75 10.48 7.32 30.52
C ASN A 75 11.15 8.53 31.17
N LYS A 76 11.95 8.31 32.22
CA LYS A 76 12.71 9.37 32.91
C LYS A 76 13.63 10.13 31.94
N ASP A 77 14.42 9.40 31.15
CA ASP A 77 15.40 9.99 30.24
C ASP A 77 14.71 10.66 29.06
N PHE A 78 13.71 10.01 28.46
CA PHE A 78 12.90 10.57 27.39
C PHE A 78 12.23 11.89 27.81
N ASN A 79 11.61 11.92 28.99
CA ASN A 79 10.94 13.11 29.50
C ASN A 79 11.92 14.25 29.82
N SER A 80 13.19 13.95 30.13
CA SER A 80 14.22 14.97 30.38
C SER A 80 14.52 15.83 29.15
N PHE A 81 14.30 15.29 27.94
CA PHE A 81 14.56 15.98 26.67
C PHE A 81 13.47 17.00 26.30
N LYS A 82 12.28 16.90 26.91
CA LYS A 82 11.05 17.67 26.61
C LYS A 82 10.58 17.53 25.16
N THR A 83 11.27 18.19 24.22
CA THR A 83 10.90 18.27 22.80
C THR A 83 12.10 18.10 21.85
N ILE A 84 13.33 18.25 22.36
CA ILE A 84 14.57 18.22 21.56
C ILE A 84 15.52 17.19 22.17
N ALA A 85 15.85 16.15 21.41
CA ALA A 85 16.76 15.10 21.84
C ALA A 85 18.23 15.57 21.83
N PRO A 86 19.11 14.98 22.66
CA PRO A 86 20.55 15.23 22.57
C PRO A 86 21.12 14.70 21.24
N ALA A 87 22.10 15.41 20.66
CA ALA A 87 22.64 15.12 19.33
C ALA A 87 23.15 13.68 19.12
N ARG A 88 23.57 12.97 20.19
CA ARG A 88 23.92 11.53 20.14
C ARG A 88 22.77 10.59 19.71
N LEU A 89 21.53 11.10 19.74
CA LEU A 89 20.32 10.40 19.30
C LEU A 89 19.83 10.88 17.92
N SER A 90 20.57 11.77 17.26
CA SER A 90 20.26 12.28 15.92
C SER A 90 19.94 11.14 14.95
N GLY A 91 18.78 11.22 14.29
CA GLY A 91 18.37 10.24 13.30
C GLY A 91 17.99 8.87 13.84
N ARG A 92 17.91 8.67 15.16
CA ARG A 92 17.53 7.37 15.74
C ARG A 92 16.03 7.23 15.90
N ILE A 93 15.57 5.99 15.84
CA ILE A 93 14.27 5.58 16.36
C ILE A 93 14.46 5.19 17.84
N LEU A 94 13.62 5.74 18.71
CA LEU A 94 13.59 5.49 20.14
C LEU A 94 12.33 4.69 20.50
N LEU A 95 12.47 3.62 21.27
CA LEU A 95 11.35 2.88 21.86
C LEU A 95 11.23 3.18 23.35
N LYS A 96 10.11 3.75 23.79
CA LYS A 96 9.80 3.89 25.22
C LYS A 96 9.40 2.53 25.79
N VAL A 97 10.37 1.81 26.35
CA VAL A 97 10.17 0.42 26.83
C VAL A 97 9.21 0.34 28.02
N GLU A 98 9.08 1.43 28.78
CA GLU A 98 8.16 1.59 29.93
C GLU A 98 6.79 2.20 29.53
N ASP A 99 6.52 2.40 28.24
CA ASP A 99 5.28 3.02 27.72
C ASP A 99 4.78 2.27 26.49
N LEU A 100 4.54 0.96 26.68
CA LEU A 100 4.01 0.01 25.69
C LEU A 100 4.80 -0.02 24.35
N GLY A 101 6.09 0.31 24.36
CA GLY A 101 6.92 0.32 23.16
C GLY A 101 6.59 1.46 22.20
N LYS A 102 6.00 2.58 22.67
CA LYS A 102 5.76 3.76 21.84
C LYS A 102 7.05 4.24 21.16
N ALA A 103 7.01 4.31 19.83
CA ALA A 103 8.14 4.65 18.98
C ALA A 103 8.19 6.14 18.64
N TYR A 104 9.39 6.72 18.60
CA TYR A 104 9.65 8.11 18.21
C TYR A 104 10.87 8.21 17.29
N TYR A 105 10.75 8.94 16.19
CA TYR A 105 11.87 9.30 15.31
C TYR A 105 12.49 10.62 15.76
N VAL A 106 13.82 10.66 15.95
CA VAL A 106 14.58 11.89 16.18
C VAL A 106 15.01 12.45 14.83
N ASN A 107 14.40 13.54 14.37
CA ASN A 107 14.78 14.17 13.11
C ASN A 107 16.24 14.69 13.19
N PRO A 108 17.18 14.26 12.33
CA PRO A 108 18.58 14.67 12.44
C PRO A 108 18.84 16.14 12.06
N LEU A 109 17.86 16.83 11.48
CA LEU A 109 17.99 18.25 11.10
C LEU A 109 17.73 19.23 12.25
N ASP A 110 16.79 18.92 13.14
CA ASP A 110 16.38 19.81 14.25
C ASP A 110 16.27 19.11 15.61
N LEU A 111 16.63 17.82 15.68
CA LEU A 111 16.60 16.95 16.85
C LEU A 111 15.23 16.82 17.52
N LYS A 112 14.14 17.22 16.84
CA LYS A 112 12.78 17.03 17.38
C LYS A 112 12.39 15.56 17.38
N MET A 113 11.64 15.17 18.40
CA MET A 113 11.12 13.82 18.57
C MET A 113 9.70 13.73 18.00
N HIS A 114 9.52 12.99 16.91
CA HIS A 114 8.25 12.81 16.24
C HIS A 114 7.67 11.42 16.52
N TYR A 115 6.41 11.33 16.94
CA TYR A 115 5.77 10.06 17.31
C TYR A 115 5.46 9.19 16.08
N LEU A 116 5.83 7.91 16.12
CA LEU A 116 5.63 6.94 15.03
C LEU A 116 4.47 5.96 15.29
N GLY A 117 3.87 5.97 16.48
CA GLY A 117 3.04 4.86 16.97
C GLY A 117 1.66 4.68 16.31
N ARG A 118 1.23 5.59 15.41
CA ARG A 118 0.07 5.37 14.53
C ARG A 118 0.50 5.49 13.06
N PRO A 119 -0.09 4.71 12.14
CA PRO A 119 0.24 4.78 10.71
C PRO A 119 0.17 6.20 10.13
N ALA A 120 -0.84 6.99 10.52
CA ALA A 120 -1.02 8.38 10.06
C ALA A 120 0.09 9.34 10.57
N ASP A 121 0.63 9.12 11.78
CA ASP A 121 1.74 9.93 12.30
C ASP A 121 3.03 9.58 11.56
N ALA A 122 3.30 8.29 11.37
CA ALA A 122 4.44 7.80 10.60
C ALA A 122 4.39 8.28 9.13
N PHE A 123 3.21 8.27 8.49
CA PHE A 123 3.01 8.85 7.16
C PHE A 123 3.29 10.35 7.13
N SER A 124 2.79 11.10 8.12
CA SER A 124 3.05 12.55 8.22
C SER A 124 4.54 12.85 8.38
N ILE A 125 5.28 12.02 9.12
CA ILE A 125 6.74 12.10 9.24
C ILE A 125 7.41 11.81 7.90
N MET A 126 7.05 10.71 7.24
CA MET A 126 7.61 10.33 5.94
C MET A 126 7.36 11.41 4.88
N ARG A 127 6.13 11.93 4.77
CA ARG A 127 5.75 12.95 3.78
C ARG A 127 6.43 14.31 4.02
N ASN A 128 6.57 14.75 5.28
CA ASN A 128 7.06 16.10 5.59
C ASN A 128 8.56 16.18 5.87
N LEU A 129 9.20 15.11 6.35
CA LEU A 129 10.61 15.08 6.74
C LEU A 129 11.47 14.17 5.83
N GLY A 130 10.83 13.33 5.03
CA GLY A 130 11.49 12.43 4.08
C GLY A 130 12.24 13.20 3.00
N LEU A 131 13.47 12.77 2.71
CA LEU A 131 14.28 13.34 1.64
C LEU A 131 14.04 12.57 0.34
N GLY A 132 13.64 13.26 -0.72
CA GLY A 132 13.58 12.67 -2.06
C GLY A 132 14.95 12.18 -2.52
N ILE A 133 15.04 10.94 -3.00
CA ILE A 133 16.26 10.32 -3.52
C ILE A 133 16.00 9.59 -4.84
N THR A 134 16.96 9.68 -5.77
CA THR A 134 16.95 8.96 -7.05
C THR A 134 17.36 7.50 -6.85
N ASP A 135 16.92 6.61 -7.74
CA ASP A 135 17.23 5.17 -7.67
C ASP A 135 18.75 4.94 -7.72
N SER A 136 19.44 5.70 -8.57
CA SER A 136 20.91 5.70 -8.70
C SER A 136 21.63 6.06 -7.41
N ASN A 137 21.14 7.05 -6.66
CA ASN A 137 21.73 7.46 -5.39
C ASN A 137 21.36 6.53 -4.24
N LEU A 138 20.12 6.04 -4.24
CA LEU A 138 19.63 5.05 -3.28
C LEU A 138 20.44 3.74 -3.38
N ALA A 139 20.76 3.29 -4.59
CA ALA A 139 21.56 2.10 -4.87
C ALA A 139 22.97 2.14 -4.24
N LEU A 140 23.54 3.33 -4.00
CA LEU A 140 24.84 3.50 -3.33
C LEU A 140 24.78 3.25 -1.81
N ILE A 141 23.57 3.15 -1.24
CA ILE A 141 23.35 2.83 0.17
C ILE A 141 22.97 1.35 0.26
N ILE A 142 23.82 0.54 0.89
CA ILE A 142 23.60 -0.91 1.02
C ILE A 142 22.26 -1.17 1.73
N VAL A 143 21.39 -1.97 1.12
CA VAL A 143 20.16 -2.46 1.77
C VAL A 143 20.50 -3.55 2.78
N ASP A 144 19.87 -3.56 3.96
CA ASP A 144 20.02 -4.70 4.85
C ASP A 144 19.27 -5.91 4.28
N GLU A 145 19.95 -7.06 4.19
CA GLU A 145 19.45 -8.30 3.59
C GLU A 145 18.10 -8.75 4.18
N LYS A 146 17.82 -8.42 5.45
CA LYS A 146 16.57 -8.76 6.16
C LYS A 146 15.51 -7.65 6.06
N SER A 147 15.71 -6.70 5.15
CA SER A 147 14.87 -5.52 4.91
C SER A 147 14.67 -5.20 3.42
N SER A 148 15.19 -6.04 2.52
CA SER A 148 14.91 -5.89 1.09
C SER A 148 13.39 -5.99 0.84
N PRO A 149 12.81 -5.14 -0.04
CA PRO A 149 11.55 -5.50 -0.65
C PRO A 149 11.74 -6.88 -1.30
N ILE A 150 10.74 -7.75 -1.19
CA ILE A 150 10.79 -9.08 -1.82
C ILE A 150 10.72 -8.85 -3.33
N ILE A 151 11.88 -8.75 -3.97
CA ILE A 151 11.98 -8.86 -5.41
C ILE A 151 11.74 -10.33 -5.72
N ILE A 152 10.51 -10.65 -6.11
CA ILE A 152 10.23 -11.90 -6.81
C ILE A 152 10.96 -11.76 -8.15
N VAL A 153 12.16 -12.33 -8.22
CA VAL A 153 12.91 -12.39 -9.47
C VAL A 153 12.15 -13.35 -10.37
N ASP A 154 11.47 -12.81 -11.37
CA ASP A 154 10.81 -13.63 -12.38
C ASP A 154 11.87 -14.32 -13.24
N ASN A 155 12.16 -15.57 -12.90
CA ASN A 155 13.10 -16.43 -13.64
C ASN A 155 12.43 -17.10 -14.87
N SER A 156 11.31 -16.59 -15.38
CA SER A 156 10.62 -17.18 -16.54
C SER A 156 11.26 -16.92 -17.91
N GLU A 157 12.33 -16.11 -18.00
CA GLU A 157 13.16 -15.99 -19.21
C GLU A 157 14.30 -17.03 -19.30
N VAL A 158 13.95 -18.32 -19.32
CA VAL A 158 14.83 -19.37 -19.84
C VAL A 158 14.08 -20.25 -20.86
N GLN A 159 14.41 -20.03 -22.14
CA GLN A 159 13.97 -20.75 -23.34
C GLN A 159 12.50 -20.60 -23.78
N LYS A 160 12.29 -19.67 -24.72
CA LYS A 160 11.36 -19.84 -25.83
C LYS A 160 12.15 -20.05 -27.13
N PRO A 161 11.86 -21.10 -27.94
CA PRO A 161 12.36 -21.19 -29.30
C PRO A 161 11.77 -20.09 -30.18
N VAL A 162 12.55 -19.64 -31.17
CA VAL A 162 12.09 -18.69 -32.19
C VAL A 162 11.35 -19.47 -33.28
N GLU A 163 10.11 -19.10 -33.57
CA GLU A 163 9.38 -19.57 -34.75
C GLU A 163 8.75 -18.39 -35.51
N ALA A 164 8.54 -18.57 -36.82
CA ALA A 164 8.72 -17.50 -37.80
C ALA A 164 7.49 -16.62 -38.10
N VAL A 165 7.77 -15.43 -38.66
CA VAL A 165 6.81 -14.42 -39.12
C VAL A 165 6.49 -14.60 -40.61
N ALA A 166 5.21 -14.48 -41.00
CA ALA A 166 4.67 -13.80 -42.21
C ALA A 166 3.32 -14.41 -42.68
N PRO A 167 2.48 -13.69 -43.47
CA PRO A 167 2.15 -12.25 -43.43
C PRO A 167 0.62 -11.97 -43.51
N GLU A 168 0.24 -10.70 -43.46
CA GLU A 168 -1.15 -10.20 -43.59
C GLU A 168 -1.73 -10.27 -45.02
N THR A 169 -3.07 -10.34 -45.15
CA THR A 169 -3.87 -9.58 -46.15
C THR A 169 -5.37 -9.62 -45.81
N GLY A 170 -6.11 -8.53 -46.08
CA GLY A 170 -7.58 -8.57 -46.31
C GLY A 170 -8.40 -7.54 -45.52
N ALA A 171 -8.96 -6.54 -46.21
CA ALA A 171 -9.80 -5.49 -45.64
C ALA A 171 -11.18 -5.39 -46.35
N VAL A 172 -12.00 -4.38 -45.97
CA VAL A 172 -13.24 -3.88 -46.62
C VAL A 172 -14.55 -4.63 -46.25
N ALA A 173 -15.75 -4.03 -46.11
CA ALA A 173 -16.21 -2.78 -45.46
C ALA A 173 -17.77 -2.68 -45.48
N THR A 174 -18.36 -1.92 -44.53
CA THR A 174 -19.60 -1.10 -44.63
C THR A 174 -21.03 -1.65 -44.90
N SER A 175 -21.99 -1.14 -44.08
CA SER A 175 -23.36 -0.64 -44.42
C SER A 175 -24.51 -1.66 -44.67
N THR A 176 -25.82 -1.43 -44.40
CA THR A 176 -26.63 -0.32 -43.78
C THR A 176 -27.97 -0.92 -43.18
N PRO A 177 -29.05 -0.20 -42.73
CA PRO A 177 -29.99 -0.71 -41.70
C PRO A 177 -31.49 -0.86 -42.12
N ASP A 178 -32.38 -0.93 -41.12
CA ASP A 178 -33.84 -0.64 -41.06
C ASP A 178 -34.89 -1.78 -40.91
N ASN A 179 -35.26 -2.01 -39.64
CA ASN A 179 -36.60 -1.77 -39.03
C ASN A 179 -37.91 -2.10 -39.81
N ILE A 180 -38.74 -3.02 -39.27
CA ILE A 180 -40.22 -3.04 -39.45
C ILE A 180 -40.94 -3.43 -38.13
N ILE A 181 -42.09 -2.80 -37.88
CA ILE A 181 -42.99 -2.94 -36.71
C ILE A 181 -44.15 -3.92 -37.01
N ALA A 182 -44.64 -4.67 -36.01
CA ALA A 182 -46.02 -5.19 -35.98
C ALA A 182 -46.53 -5.43 -34.54
N THR A 183 -47.83 -5.17 -34.30
CA THR A 183 -48.49 -5.18 -32.98
C THR A 183 -49.87 -5.84 -33.06
N SER A 184 -50.23 -6.74 -32.12
CA SER A 184 -51.61 -7.09 -31.68
C SER A 184 -51.53 -8.20 -30.60
N THR A 185 -52.50 -8.52 -29.72
CA THR A 185 -53.67 -7.83 -29.10
C THR A 185 -54.05 -8.63 -27.82
N ALA A 186 -54.95 -8.09 -26.98
CA ALA A 186 -55.57 -8.78 -25.83
C ALA A 186 -56.42 -10.02 -26.27
N ASP A 187 -57.01 -10.87 -25.42
CA ASP A 187 -57.63 -10.63 -24.11
C ASP A 187 -58.01 -11.95 -23.38
N ASN A 188 -58.30 -11.87 -22.06
CA ASN A 188 -59.32 -12.62 -21.28
C ASN A 188 -58.95 -13.14 -19.87
N LEU A 189 -60.02 -13.32 -19.08
CA LEU A 189 -60.08 -13.25 -17.62
C LEU A 189 -60.76 -14.50 -17.00
N ALA A 190 -60.10 -15.14 -16.03
CA ALA A 190 -60.68 -15.93 -14.92
C ALA A 190 -59.56 -16.25 -13.90
N GLY A 191 -59.79 -16.40 -12.59
CA GLY A 191 -61.05 -16.37 -11.86
C GLY A 191 -61.16 -17.53 -10.87
N GLU A 192 -60.19 -17.69 -9.95
CA GLU A 192 -60.24 -18.78 -8.95
C GLU A 192 -59.67 -18.37 -7.58
N THR A 193 -60.44 -18.63 -6.53
CA THR A 193 -60.13 -18.33 -5.12
C THR A 193 -59.79 -19.59 -4.34
N ALA A 194 -58.60 -19.67 -3.71
CA ALA A 194 -58.36 -20.62 -2.62
C ALA A 194 -57.22 -20.20 -1.66
N THR A 195 -57.54 -20.20 -0.35
CA THR A 195 -56.65 -20.43 0.81
C THR A 195 -55.32 -19.67 0.93
N THR A 196 -55.31 -18.64 1.79
CA THR A 196 -54.10 -18.10 2.43
C THR A 196 -53.59 -19.05 3.52
N SER A 197 -52.59 -19.87 3.20
CA SER A 197 -51.71 -20.45 4.23
C SER A 197 -50.80 -19.35 4.79
N PRO A 198 -50.50 -19.33 6.11
CA PRO A 198 -49.53 -18.38 6.64
C PRO A 198 -48.15 -18.71 6.09
N ALA A 199 -47.67 -17.90 5.15
CA ALA A 199 -46.30 -17.99 4.67
C ALA A 199 -45.35 -17.82 5.86
N VAL A 200 -44.55 -18.87 6.14
CA VAL A 200 -43.35 -18.71 6.94
C VAL A 200 -42.50 -17.69 6.20
N ALA A 201 -42.27 -16.53 6.82
CA ALA A 201 -41.49 -15.48 6.20
C ALA A 201 -40.04 -15.96 6.10
N ASP A 202 -39.66 -16.47 4.92
CA ASP A 202 -38.28 -16.66 4.53
C ASP A 202 -37.61 -15.30 4.54
N THR A 203 -37.04 -14.99 5.70
CA THR A 203 -36.48 -13.69 6.01
C THR A 203 -35.07 -13.65 5.43
N THR A 204 -35.02 -13.58 4.11
CA THR A 204 -33.84 -13.19 3.33
C THR A 204 -33.51 -11.73 3.61
N ALA A 205 -33.09 -11.48 4.85
CA ALA A 205 -32.50 -10.23 5.29
C ALA A 205 -31.16 -10.05 4.56
N SER A 206 -31.24 -9.57 3.32
CA SER A 206 -30.08 -9.12 2.56
C SER A 206 -29.42 -8.01 3.36
N SER A 207 -28.28 -8.35 3.97
CA SER A 207 -27.45 -7.44 4.76
C SER A 207 -26.83 -6.41 3.82
N THR A 208 -27.61 -5.37 3.48
CA THR A 208 -27.19 -4.29 2.59
C THR A 208 -26.23 -3.36 3.31
N CYS A 209 -24.96 -3.77 3.35
CA CYS A 209 -23.89 -2.97 3.93
C CYS A 209 -23.64 -1.73 3.08
N VAL A 210 -23.53 -0.57 3.74
CA VAL A 210 -23.02 0.64 3.10
C VAL A 210 -21.52 0.70 3.40
N TRP A 211 -20.72 0.57 2.35
CA TRP A 211 -19.27 0.56 2.43
C TRP A 211 -18.72 1.97 2.26
N LEU A 212 -17.81 2.36 3.15
CA LEU A 212 -16.85 3.41 2.85
C LEU A 212 -15.78 2.82 1.92
N ALA A 213 -15.68 3.33 0.70
CA ALA A 213 -14.61 3.05 -0.23
C ALA A 213 -13.55 4.15 -0.13
N GLU A 214 -12.31 3.77 0.19
CA GLU A 214 -11.12 4.61 0.25
C GLU A 214 -10.22 4.29 -0.95
N TYR A 215 -10.00 5.26 -1.85
CA TYR A 215 -9.23 5.05 -3.09
C TYR A 215 -7.82 5.61 -2.93
N PHE A 216 -6.80 4.87 -3.38
CA PHE A 216 -5.38 5.22 -3.25
C PHE A 216 -4.71 5.23 -4.62
N ASP A 217 -3.91 6.26 -4.88
CA ASP A 217 -3.07 6.46 -6.08
C ASP A 217 -1.81 5.57 -6.12
N ASN A 218 -1.88 4.42 -5.44
CA ASN A 218 -0.79 3.47 -5.26
C ASN A 218 -1.34 2.08 -4.91
N LYS A 219 -0.61 1.01 -5.24
CA LYS A 219 -0.98 -0.40 -4.97
C LYS A 219 -0.97 -0.79 -3.49
N SER A 220 -0.31 -0.01 -2.63
CA SER A 220 0.07 -0.42 -1.28
C SER A 220 -0.89 0.03 -0.18
N LEU A 221 -2.03 0.65 -0.54
CA LEU A 221 -3.03 1.21 0.38
C LEU A 221 -2.41 2.19 1.39
N PHE A 222 -1.40 2.93 0.93
CA PHE A 222 -0.50 3.70 1.78
C PHE A 222 -0.81 5.19 1.72
N GLY A 223 -0.76 5.83 2.90
CA GLY A 223 -1.06 7.25 3.08
C GLY A 223 -2.54 7.54 3.35
N SER A 224 -2.93 8.79 3.13
CA SER A 224 -4.34 9.17 3.08
C SER A 224 -4.95 8.73 1.75
N PRO A 225 -6.22 8.30 1.70
CA PRO A 225 -6.89 8.08 0.42
C PRO A 225 -6.96 9.37 -0.40
N PHE A 226 -6.75 9.24 -1.70
CA PHE A 226 -6.89 10.31 -2.69
C PHE A 226 -8.35 10.79 -2.77
N ALA A 227 -9.29 9.85 -2.65
CA ALA A 227 -10.73 10.12 -2.66
C ALA A 227 -11.46 9.09 -1.80
N THR A 228 -12.69 9.41 -1.39
CA THR A 228 -13.60 8.48 -0.71
C THR A 228 -14.99 8.50 -1.34
N SER A 229 -15.69 7.37 -1.29
CA SER A 229 -17.10 7.26 -1.73
C SER A 229 -17.89 6.32 -0.83
N SER A 230 -19.21 6.32 -0.97
CA SER A 230 -20.09 5.35 -0.31
C SER A 230 -20.73 4.44 -1.35
N VAL A 231 -20.53 3.12 -1.25
CA VAL A 231 -21.06 2.12 -2.20
C VAL A 231 -21.92 1.08 -1.48
N LYS A 232 -22.91 0.51 -2.17
CA LYS A 232 -23.81 -0.53 -1.61
C LYS A 232 -23.34 -1.96 -1.89
N THR A 233 -22.50 -2.13 -2.90
CA THR A 233 -21.99 -3.40 -3.38
C THR A 233 -20.52 -3.22 -3.78
N ILE A 234 -19.74 -4.28 -3.64
CA ILE A 234 -18.41 -4.40 -4.26
C ILE A 234 -18.62 -5.28 -5.48
N ASP A 235 -18.91 -4.66 -6.61
CA ASP A 235 -19.16 -5.35 -7.89
C ASP A 235 -18.75 -4.38 -9.02
N PHE A 236 -17.44 -4.30 -9.24
CA PHE A 236 -16.82 -3.36 -10.17
C PHE A 236 -15.97 -4.11 -11.19
N ASP A 237 -16.18 -3.79 -12.45
CA ASP A 237 -15.41 -4.28 -13.58
C ASP A 237 -15.05 -3.04 -14.42
N TRP A 238 -13.80 -2.59 -14.32
CA TRP A 238 -13.32 -1.39 -15.01
C TRP A 238 -12.70 -1.69 -16.38
N GLY A 239 -12.62 -2.97 -16.76
CA GLY A 239 -11.87 -3.39 -17.93
C GLY A 239 -10.43 -2.89 -17.88
N THR A 240 -9.97 -2.24 -18.95
CA THR A 240 -8.64 -1.60 -19.00
C THR A 240 -8.62 -0.15 -18.49
N GLY A 241 -9.62 0.24 -17.71
CA GLY A 241 -9.72 1.54 -17.06
C GLY A 241 -9.49 1.43 -15.55
N GLY A 242 -9.92 2.46 -14.82
CA GLY A 242 -9.91 2.48 -13.37
C GLY A 242 -11.10 3.24 -12.80
N PRO A 243 -11.22 3.34 -11.47
CA PRO A 243 -12.28 4.10 -10.81
C PRO A 243 -12.20 5.59 -11.16
N GLU A 244 -13.35 6.20 -11.48
CA GLU A 244 -13.48 7.64 -11.80
C GLU A 244 -12.97 8.57 -10.68
N GLN A 245 -12.82 8.04 -9.47
CA GLN A 245 -12.29 8.73 -8.30
C GLN A 245 -10.76 8.92 -8.36
N LEU A 246 -10.05 8.27 -9.29
CA LEU A 246 -8.60 8.34 -9.47
C LEU A 246 -8.23 8.89 -10.85
N THR A 247 -7.01 9.41 -10.96
CA THR A 247 -6.46 9.96 -12.21
C THR A 247 -5.62 8.94 -13.00
N MET A 248 -5.58 7.67 -12.58
CA MET A 248 -4.78 6.61 -13.17
C MET A 248 -5.58 5.30 -13.24
N PHE A 249 -5.29 4.49 -14.26
CA PHE A 249 -5.99 3.22 -14.51
C PHE A 249 -5.23 2.00 -13.99
N ASP A 250 -3.91 2.02 -14.01
CA ASP A 250 -3.06 0.97 -13.43
C ASP A 250 -2.58 1.36 -12.01
N ARG A 251 -2.03 0.40 -11.28
CA ARG A 251 -1.20 0.61 -10.07
C ARG A 251 -1.92 1.31 -8.90
N PHE A 252 -3.24 1.18 -8.80
CA PHE A 252 -4.06 1.75 -7.73
C PHE A 252 -4.47 0.71 -6.68
N SER A 253 -5.06 1.17 -5.57
CA SER A 253 -5.70 0.27 -4.60
C SER A 253 -6.94 0.89 -3.96
N ILE A 254 -7.82 0.05 -3.41
CA ILE A 254 -9.06 0.47 -2.75
C ILE A 254 -9.23 -0.32 -1.45
N ARG A 255 -9.57 0.37 -0.36
CA ARG A 255 -10.08 -0.25 0.87
C ARG A 255 -11.57 0.01 1.00
N TYR A 256 -12.37 -1.05 1.07
CA TYR A 256 -13.78 -0.99 1.42
C TYR A 256 -13.94 -1.40 2.88
N THR A 257 -14.63 -0.61 3.70
CA THR A 257 -14.94 -0.96 5.10
C THR A 257 -16.42 -0.74 5.38
N ALA A 258 -17.08 -1.72 5.98
CA ALA A 258 -18.47 -1.64 6.41
C ALA A 258 -18.69 -2.36 7.75
N ASN A 259 -19.69 -1.90 8.50
CA ASN A 259 -20.28 -2.71 9.57
C ASN A 259 -21.56 -3.35 9.02
N CYS A 260 -21.58 -4.67 9.02
CA CYS A 260 -22.61 -5.50 8.39
C CYS A 260 -23.37 -6.26 9.48
N ASN A 261 -24.70 -6.24 9.43
CA ASN A 261 -25.52 -7.04 10.34
C ASN A 261 -25.77 -8.43 9.75
N PHE A 262 -25.37 -9.47 10.47
CA PHE A 262 -25.54 -10.87 10.10
C PHE A 262 -26.57 -11.55 11.00
N LEU A 263 -27.17 -12.62 10.50
CA LEU A 263 -27.89 -13.60 11.30
C LEU A 263 -26.93 -14.70 11.73
N ASP A 264 -27.32 -15.50 12.72
CA ASP A 264 -26.57 -16.69 13.11
C ASP A 264 -26.61 -17.73 11.98
N GLY A 265 -25.46 -18.25 11.55
CA GLY A 265 -25.36 -19.27 10.51
C GLY A 265 -24.00 -19.36 9.82
N ASN A 266 -23.87 -20.28 8.86
CA ASN A 266 -22.71 -20.38 7.99
C ASN A 266 -22.91 -19.51 6.73
N TYR A 267 -21.86 -18.84 6.27
CA TYR A 267 -21.91 -17.96 5.11
C TYR A 267 -20.78 -18.30 4.14
N GLU A 268 -21.08 -18.48 2.85
CA GLU A 268 -20.04 -18.53 1.81
C GLU A 268 -19.76 -17.11 1.33
N PHE A 269 -18.53 -16.64 1.50
CA PHE A 269 -18.02 -15.45 0.82
C PHE A 269 -17.47 -15.86 -0.55
N ARG A 270 -17.88 -15.13 -1.59
CA ARG A 270 -17.41 -15.30 -2.97
C ARG A 270 -16.63 -14.07 -3.38
N THR A 271 -15.44 -14.26 -3.95
CA THR A 271 -14.63 -13.17 -4.49
C THR A 271 -14.20 -13.44 -5.92
N VAL A 272 -14.23 -12.41 -6.75
CA VAL A 272 -13.71 -12.40 -8.13
C VAL A 272 -12.85 -11.15 -8.27
N PHE A 273 -11.59 -11.28 -8.66
CA PHE A 273 -10.65 -10.16 -8.63
C PHE A 273 -9.49 -10.30 -9.62
N ASP A 274 -8.99 -9.17 -10.07
CA ASP A 274 -7.78 -8.99 -10.88
C ASP A 274 -7.23 -7.59 -10.51
N ASP A 275 -6.07 -7.41 -9.89
CA ASP A 275 -5.03 -8.38 -9.51
C ASP A 275 -5.18 -9.08 -8.15
N ALA A 276 -5.41 -8.32 -7.06
CA ALA A 276 -5.14 -8.82 -5.70
C ALA A 276 -6.20 -8.43 -4.67
N ILE A 277 -6.50 -9.34 -3.74
CA ILE A 277 -7.53 -9.12 -2.71
C ILE A 277 -7.12 -9.64 -1.33
N ARG A 278 -7.62 -8.97 -0.28
CA ARG A 278 -7.63 -9.47 1.09
C ARG A 278 -8.95 -9.08 1.76
N VAL A 279 -9.56 -10.03 2.46
CA VAL A 279 -10.79 -9.82 3.24
C VAL A 279 -10.48 -10.06 4.71
N TYR A 280 -10.91 -9.12 5.55
CA TYR A 280 -10.90 -9.25 7.00
C TYR A 280 -12.33 -9.29 7.52
N PHE A 281 -12.52 -10.06 8.59
CA PHE A 281 -13.77 -10.16 9.33
C PHE A 281 -13.45 -9.93 10.82
N ASP A 282 -14.04 -8.91 11.44
CA ASP A 282 -13.72 -8.46 12.80
C ASP A 282 -12.21 -8.27 13.06
N ASN A 283 -11.51 -7.68 12.07
CA ASN A 283 -10.06 -7.51 12.02
C ASN A 283 -9.20 -8.80 11.93
N GLU A 284 -9.79 -9.99 11.91
CA GLU A 284 -9.10 -11.22 11.53
C GLU A 284 -8.88 -11.28 10.01
N ASN A 285 -7.67 -11.62 9.54
CA ASN A 285 -7.44 -11.88 8.12
C ASN A 285 -8.12 -13.20 7.72
N PHE A 286 -9.27 -13.08 7.06
CA PHE A 286 -10.15 -14.19 6.74
C PHE A 286 -9.78 -14.86 5.42
N LEU A 287 -9.40 -14.09 4.40
CA LEU A 287 -9.00 -14.55 3.07
C LEU A 287 -7.93 -13.63 2.50
N GLN A 288 -6.89 -14.16 1.85
CA GLN A 288 -5.93 -13.33 1.11
C GLN A 288 -5.38 -14.01 -0.16
N SER A 289 -5.23 -13.20 -1.19
CA SER A 289 -4.39 -13.43 -2.37
C SER A 289 -3.74 -12.10 -2.74
N TRP A 290 -2.55 -11.83 -2.17
CA TRP A 290 -1.92 -10.51 -2.18
C TRP A 290 -0.64 -10.50 -3.03
N ALA A 291 -0.80 -10.80 -4.32
CA ALA A 291 0.25 -10.85 -5.32
C ALA A 291 -0.32 -10.46 -6.69
N ASP A 292 0.54 -9.95 -7.56
CA ASP A 292 0.19 -9.64 -8.95
C ASP A 292 -0.19 -10.91 -9.69
N ASN A 293 -1.18 -10.82 -10.56
CA ASN A 293 -1.68 -11.91 -11.37
C ASN A 293 -1.68 -11.49 -12.86
N ASN A 294 -2.35 -12.23 -13.74
CA ASN A 294 -2.51 -11.85 -15.15
C ASN A 294 -3.86 -12.28 -15.77
N ARG A 295 -4.86 -12.49 -14.92
CA ARG A 295 -6.20 -13.01 -15.23
C ARG A 295 -7.12 -12.91 -14.01
N GLU A 296 -8.41 -12.78 -14.26
CA GLU A 296 -9.46 -12.97 -13.25
C GLU A 296 -9.24 -14.22 -12.38
N MET A 297 -9.18 -14.00 -11.07
CA MET A 297 -9.04 -15.03 -10.04
C MET A 297 -10.33 -15.12 -9.22
N ILE A 298 -10.69 -16.35 -8.82
CA ILE A 298 -11.84 -16.63 -7.95
C ILE A 298 -11.31 -17.24 -6.65
N PHE A 299 -11.74 -16.72 -5.50
CA PHE A 299 -11.41 -17.31 -4.20
C PHE A 299 -12.61 -17.21 -3.25
N ASN A 300 -13.25 -18.35 -2.99
CA ASN A 300 -14.37 -18.44 -2.06
C ASN A 300 -13.91 -19.00 -0.70
N ARG A 301 -14.65 -18.68 0.37
CA ARG A 301 -14.41 -19.24 1.71
C ARG A 301 -15.67 -19.16 2.57
N GLU A 302 -15.91 -20.20 3.36
CA GLU A 302 -17.01 -20.26 4.33
C GLU A 302 -16.62 -19.72 5.71
N ARG A 303 -17.58 -19.17 6.46
CA ARG A 303 -17.44 -18.78 7.87
C ARG A 303 -18.74 -18.95 8.63
N ASN A 304 -18.68 -19.60 9.79
CA ASN A 304 -19.75 -19.52 10.79
C ASN A 304 -19.71 -18.13 11.45
N ILE A 305 -20.82 -17.41 11.38
CA ILE A 305 -20.99 -16.04 11.87
C ILE A 305 -22.14 -16.04 12.89
N THR A 306 -21.91 -15.36 14.01
CA THR A 306 -22.93 -15.14 15.04
C THR A 306 -23.91 -14.04 14.63
N ALA A 307 -25.14 -14.07 15.12
CA ALA A 307 -26.05 -12.94 14.94
C ALA A 307 -25.49 -11.65 15.58
N GLY A 308 -25.40 -10.56 14.81
CA GLY A 308 -24.84 -9.30 15.31
C GLY A 308 -24.29 -8.39 14.22
N SER A 309 -23.69 -7.28 14.64
CA SER A 309 -22.96 -6.36 13.76
C SER A 309 -21.48 -6.73 13.75
N HIS A 310 -20.92 -6.92 12.56
CA HIS A 310 -19.54 -7.36 12.34
C HIS A 310 -18.83 -6.42 11.36
N GLU A 311 -17.54 -6.15 11.58
CA GLU A 311 -16.75 -5.34 10.65
C GLU A 311 -16.27 -6.23 9.49
N VAL A 312 -16.64 -5.88 8.27
CA VAL A 312 -16.07 -6.47 7.06
C VAL A 312 -15.20 -5.41 6.38
N LYS A 313 -13.94 -5.79 6.11
CA LYS A 313 -12.97 -4.93 5.43
C LYS A 313 -12.39 -5.67 4.23
N VAL A 314 -12.51 -5.11 3.04
CA VAL A 314 -11.92 -5.63 1.80
C VAL A 314 -10.83 -4.68 1.36
N GLU A 315 -9.63 -5.20 1.17
CA GLU A 315 -8.50 -4.52 0.56
C GLU A 315 -8.29 -5.12 -0.84
N TYR A 316 -8.15 -4.28 -1.86
CA TYR A 316 -7.96 -4.66 -3.26
C TYR A 316 -6.86 -3.80 -3.90
N TYR A 317 -6.06 -4.35 -4.81
CA TYR A 317 -5.23 -3.54 -5.71
C TYR A 317 -5.27 -4.03 -7.15
N GLU A 318 -5.03 -3.08 -8.04
CA GLU A 318 -4.73 -3.28 -9.46
C GLU A 318 -3.22 -3.10 -9.69
N ALA A 319 -2.58 -4.03 -10.38
CA ALA A 319 -1.20 -3.89 -10.84
C ALA A 319 -1.15 -3.22 -12.20
N THR A 320 -1.65 -3.90 -13.23
CA THR A 320 -1.69 -3.39 -14.60
C THR A 320 -2.71 -4.14 -15.46
N ARG A 321 -3.31 -3.41 -16.40
CA ARG A 321 -4.25 -3.90 -17.42
C ARG A 321 -5.67 -4.05 -16.92
N TYR A 322 -6.10 -5.22 -16.43
CA TYR A 322 -7.54 -5.51 -16.30
C TYR A 322 -7.99 -5.40 -14.85
N ALA A 323 -8.61 -4.29 -14.48
CA ALA A 323 -9.01 -4.03 -13.12
C ALA A 323 -10.43 -4.54 -12.83
N LYS A 324 -10.55 -5.47 -11.86
CA LYS A 324 -11.85 -6.00 -11.42
C LYS A 324 -11.86 -6.36 -9.94
N VAL A 325 -12.96 -6.05 -9.25
CA VAL A 325 -13.23 -6.54 -7.90
C VAL A 325 -14.73 -6.76 -7.66
N LYS A 326 -15.08 -7.99 -7.29
CA LYS A 326 -16.41 -8.39 -6.84
C LYS A 326 -16.30 -9.16 -5.54
N VAL A 327 -17.09 -8.77 -4.54
CA VAL A 327 -17.22 -9.48 -3.27
C VAL A 327 -18.70 -9.56 -2.89
N SER A 328 -19.16 -10.78 -2.62
CA SER A 328 -20.50 -11.05 -2.09
C SER A 328 -20.45 -12.17 -1.07
N TRP A 329 -21.55 -12.37 -0.35
CA TRP A 329 -21.77 -13.55 0.47
C TRP A 329 -23.24 -13.95 0.47
N GLU A 330 -23.49 -15.22 0.75
CA GLU A 330 -24.82 -15.75 1.01
C GLU A 330 -24.79 -16.66 2.24
N LYS A 331 -25.89 -16.68 3.00
CA LYS A 331 -26.06 -17.67 4.06
C LYS A 331 -26.27 -19.03 3.40
N ILE A 332 -25.43 -19.99 3.74
CA ILE A 332 -25.57 -21.38 3.33
C ILE A 332 -26.01 -22.18 4.56
N ASN A 333 -27.01 -23.05 4.38
CA ASN A 333 -27.82 -23.74 5.40
C ASN A 333 -28.95 -22.90 6.04
#